data_AF-A0A3B9EZ94-F1
#
_entry.id   AF-A0A3B9EZ94-F1
#
_cell.length_a   1.000
_cell.length_b   1.000
_cell.length_c   1.000
_cell.angle_alpha   90.00
_cell.angle_beta   90.00
_cell.angle_gamma   90.00
#
_symmetry.space_group_name_H-M   'P 1'
#
loop_
_entity.id
_entity.type
_entity.pdbx_description
1 polymer ?
#
loop_
_entity_poly.entity_id
_entity_poly.type
_entity_poly.pdbx_seq_one_letter_code
_entity_poly.pdbx_strand_id
1 'polypeptide(L)' 'LITRKIVEAGKILDITVYDHLIVTQEGYFSFADEGLL' A
#
# COMPACT_ATOMS: atom_id res chain seq x y z
N LEU A 1 -1.59 9.49 -5.86
CA LEU A 1 -1.17 8.11 -6.17
C LEU A 1 -2.36 7.16 -5.96
N ILE A 2 -2.41 6.05 -6.69
CA ILE A 2 -3.50 5.05 -6.57
C ILE A 2 -3.57 4.45 -5.15
N THR A 3 -2.42 4.27 -4.48
CA THR A 3 -2.32 3.79 -3.09
C THR A 3 -3.29 4.50 -2.16
N ARG A 4 -3.31 5.84 -2.16
CA ARG A 4 -4.19 6.64 -1.29
C ARG A 4 -5.67 6.36 -1.54
N LYS A 5 -6.08 6.23 -2.81
CA LYS A 5 -7.48 5.91 -3.16
C LYS A 5 -7.89 4.54 -2.64
N ILE A 6 -7.00 3.55 -2.72
CA ILE A 6 -7.26 2.20 -2.24
C ILE A 6 -7.29 2.16 -0.70
N VAL A 7 -6.39 2.87 -0.02
CA VAL A 7 -6.43 3.01 1.45
C VAL A 7 -7.75 3.64 1.92
N GLU A 8 -8.19 4.72 1.28
CA GLU A 8 -9.49 5.35 1.61
C GLU A 8 -10.68 4.43 1.31
N ALA A 9 -10.64 3.68 0.20
CA ALA A 9 -11.68 2.69 -0.11
C ALA A 9 -11.70 1.54 0.93
N GLY A 10 -10.53 1.08 1.38
CA GLY A 10 -10.41 0.07 2.42
C GLY A 10 -11.07 0.51 3.72
N LYS A 11 -10.88 1.76 4.14
CA LYS A 11 -11.55 2.33 5.33
C LYS A 11 -13.08 2.28 5.23
N ILE A 12 -13.64 2.54 4.05
CA ILE A 12 -15.10 2.50 3.83
C ILE A 12 -15.63 1.07 3.91
N LEU A 13 -14.85 0.09 3.45
CA LEU A 13 -15.23 -1.31 3.39
C LEU A 13 -14.84 -2.10 4.65
N ASP A 14 -14.26 -1.45 5.64
CA ASP A 14 -13.70 -2.06 6.84
C ASP A 14 -12.61 -3.12 6.52
N ILE A 15 -11.81 -2.83 5.49
CA ILE A 15 -10.67 -3.64 5.05
C ILE A 15 -9.38 -2.84 5.24
N THR A 16 -8.46 -3.36 6.04
CA THR A 16 -7.13 -2.75 6.24
C THR A 16 -6.22 -3.03 5.05
N VAL A 17 -5.66 -1.96 4.46
CA VAL A 17 -4.54 -2.06 3.51
C VAL A 17 -3.25 -2.03 4.31
N TYR A 18 -2.57 -3.18 4.39
CA TYR A 18 -1.35 -3.29 5.18
C TYR A 18 -0.12 -2.71 4.48
N ASP A 19 -0.04 -2.83 3.17
CA ASP A 19 1.10 -2.33 2.40
C ASP A 19 0.77 -2.20 0.91
N HIS A 20 1.60 -1.46 0.19
CA HIS A 20 1.70 -1.49 -1.25
C HIS A 20 3.13 -1.87 -1.63
N LEU A 21 3.30 -3.09 -2.12
CA LEU A 21 4.58 -3.61 -2.58
C LEU A 21 4.75 -3.36 -4.08
N ILE A 22 5.86 -2.75 -4.47
CA ILE A 22 6.36 -2.76 -5.86
C ILE A 22 7.46 -3.81 -5.93
N VAL A 23 7.30 -4.82 -6.77
CA VAL A 23 8.18 -6.00 -6.80
C VAL A 23 8.97 -6.04 -8.11
N THR A 24 10.25 -6.38 -8.04
CA THR A 24 11.14 -6.65 -9.17
C THR A 24 11.80 -8.02 -9.03
N GLN A 25 12.66 -8.41 -9.98
CA GLN A 25 13.43 -9.65 -9.86
C GLN A 25 14.45 -9.62 -8.71
N GLU A 26 14.87 -8.43 -8.29
CA GLU A 26 15.98 -8.22 -7.36
C GLU A 26 15.48 -7.89 -5.94
N GLY A 27 14.18 -7.64 -5.76
CA GLY A 27 13.61 -7.33 -4.45
C GLY A 27 12.24 -6.67 -4.53
N TYR A 28 11.92 -5.91 -3.49
CA TYR A 28 10.67 -5.16 -3.39
C TYR A 28 10.88 -3.80 -2.70
N PHE A 29 9.96 -2.89 -2.97
CA PHE A 29 9.81 -1.62 -2.27
C PHE A 29 8.48 -1.64 -1.50
N SER A 30 8.54 -1.42 -0.19
CA SER A 30 7.37 -1.34 0.70
C SER A 30 7.00 0.11 0.95
N PHE A 31 5.71 0.45 0.81
CA PHE A 31 5.24 1.79 1.15
C PHE A 31 5.09 1.95 2.67
N ALA A 32 4.74 0.87 3.37
CA ALA A 32 4.62 0.88 4.83
C ALA A 32 5.98 1.10 5.51
N ASP A 33 7.02 0.38 5.08
CA ASP A 33 8.37 0.49 5.66
C ASP A 33 8.98 1.88 5.43
N GLU A 34 8.62 2.53 4.32
CA GLU A 34 9.10 3.85 3.93
C GLU A 34 8.23 5.00 4.48
N GLY A 35 7.20 4.70 5.28
CA GLY A 35 6.31 5.70 5.88
C GLY A 35 5.45 6.47 4.86
N LEU A 36 5.19 5.85 3.71
CA LEU A 36 4.40 6.43 2.60
C LEU A 36 2.94 5.99 2.60
N LEU A 37 2.57 5.05 3.48
CA LEU A 37 1.22 4.50 3.63
C LEU A 37 0.37 5.26 4.66
#